data_AF-A0A8T1QS69-F1
#
_entry.id   AF-A0A8T1QS69-F1
#
_cell.length_a   1.000
_cell.length_b   1.000
_cell.length_c   1.000
_cell.angle_alpha   90.00
_cell.angle_beta   90.00
_cell.angle_gamma   90.00
#
_symmetry.space_group_name_H-M   'P 1'
#
loop_
_entity.id
_entity.type
_entity.pdbx_description
1 polymer ?
#
loop_
_entity_poly.entity_id
_entity_poly.type
_entity_poly.pdbx_seq_one_letter_code
_entity_poly.pdbx_strand_id
1 'polypeptide(L)'
;MHQGKNCNHQRNQGDQVSLEWSRLMEILNQYECASRQVLNKEKSSIYFNKNTPDENKRTILQIAGVKATGTFERYLGHPTMVGRKKNTAFHGLIDRIWTRVTRVTNRKTNCLSVAGKEVLIKSVLQAIPTYTMGIFLLPKSITDRLDKLLRKFW
;
A
#
# COMPACT_ATOMS: atom_id res chain seq x y z
N MET A 1 -37.60 -10.75 31.14
CA MET A 1 -37.60 -9.35 30.68
C MET A 1 -36.19 -8.76 30.77
N HIS A 2 -35.32 -9.00 29.78
CA HIS A 2 -34.01 -8.30 29.69
C HIS A 2 -33.47 -8.30 28.26
N GLN A 3 -34.13 -7.56 27.36
CA GLN A 3 -33.50 -7.11 26.11
C GLN A 3 -34.07 -5.72 25.81
N GLY A 4 -33.31 -4.68 26.14
CA GLY A 4 -33.74 -3.29 25.90
C GLY A 4 -32.66 -2.23 26.02
N LYS A 5 -31.38 -2.60 26.25
CA LYS A 5 -30.30 -1.63 26.50
C LYS A 5 -29.26 -1.49 25.38
N ASN A 6 -29.38 -2.20 24.25
CA ASN A 6 -28.33 -2.20 23.22
C ASN A 6 -28.59 -1.29 21.99
N CYS A 7 -29.83 -0.86 21.73
CA CYS A 7 -30.16 -0.09 20.51
C CYS A 7 -29.87 1.43 20.57
N ASN A 8 -29.66 2.02 21.76
CA ASN A 8 -29.42 3.47 21.88
C ASN A 8 -27.94 3.84 21.80
N HIS A 9 -27.03 2.94 22.18
CA HIS A 9 -25.59 3.21 22.08
C HIS A 9 -25.08 3.13 20.62
N GLN A 10 -25.69 2.26 19.81
CA GLN A 10 -25.36 2.12 18.39
C GLN A 10 -25.87 3.29 17.54
N ARG A 11 -27.06 3.83 17.83
CA ARG A 11 -27.61 5.02 17.13
C ARG A 11 -26.77 6.28 17.33
N ASN A 12 -26.37 6.58 18.57
CA ASN A 12 -25.53 7.75 18.85
C ASN A 12 -24.14 7.68 18.17
N GLN A 13 -23.60 6.48 17.96
CA GLN A 13 -22.33 6.30 17.24
C GLN A 13 -22.47 6.45 15.72
N GLY A 14 -23.57 6.00 15.13
CA GLY A 14 -23.85 6.18 13.70
C GLY A 14 -24.00 7.66 13.32
N ASP A 15 -24.72 8.42 14.17
CA ASP A 15 -24.94 9.86 13.98
C ASP A 15 -23.64 10.67 14.14
N GLN A 16 -22.74 10.27 15.04
CA GLN A 16 -21.46 10.93 15.18
C GLN A 16 -20.55 10.68 13.96
N VAL A 17 -20.50 9.45 13.44
CA VAL A 17 -19.67 9.11 12.28
C VAL A 17 -20.12 9.87 11.03
N SER A 18 -21.42 10.01 10.80
CA SER A 18 -21.94 10.75 9.65
C SER A 18 -21.56 12.24 9.70
N LEU A 19 -21.56 12.85 10.90
CA LEU A 19 -21.17 14.24 11.10
C LEU A 19 -19.68 14.48 10.79
N GLU A 20 -18.79 13.63 11.32
CA GLU A 20 -17.34 13.74 11.10
C GLU A 20 -16.99 13.65 9.60
N TRP A 21 -17.61 12.70 8.88
CA TRP A 21 -17.36 12.54 7.45
C TRP A 21 -17.94 13.68 6.62
N SER A 22 -19.09 14.23 7.00
CA SER A 22 -19.66 15.41 6.34
C SER A 22 -18.72 16.61 6.46
N ARG A 23 -18.13 16.82 7.64
CA ARG A 23 -17.14 17.89 7.86
C ARG A 23 -15.87 17.69 7.05
N LEU A 24 -15.40 16.45 6.93
CA LEU A 24 -14.24 16.14 6.08
C LEU A 24 -14.52 16.44 4.60
N MET A 25 -15.71 16.10 4.10
CA MET A 25 -16.10 16.42 2.72
C MET A 25 -16.25 17.94 2.51
N GLU A 26 -16.69 18.68 3.52
CA GLU A 26 -16.75 20.14 3.47
C GLU A 26 -15.34 20.76 3.35
N ILE A 27 -14.38 20.30 4.16
CA ILE A 27 -12.98 20.76 4.08
C ILE A 27 -12.39 20.45 2.70
N LEU A 28 -12.64 19.25 2.18
CA LEU A 28 -12.21 18.90 0.83
C LEU A 28 -12.81 19.85 -0.20
N ASN A 29 -14.12 20.11 -0.14
CA ASN A 29 -14.77 21.04 -1.06
C ASN A 29 -14.19 22.46 -0.96
N GLN A 30 -13.89 22.96 0.25
CA GLN A 30 -13.21 24.24 0.42
C GLN A 30 -11.83 24.25 -0.25
N TYR A 31 -11.06 23.16 -0.12
CA TYR A 31 -9.80 22.98 -0.81
C TYR A 31 -9.99 22.93 -2.34
N GLU A 32 -11.01 22.24 -2.85
CA GLU A 32 -11.30 22.19 -4.29
C GLU A 32 -11.64 23.58 -4.84
N CYS A 33 -12.43 24.37 -4.12
CA CYS A 33 -12.76 25.75 -4.49
C CYS A 33 -11.51 26.67 -4.50
N ALA A 34 -10.65 26.55 -3.48
CA ALA A 34 -9.47 27.40 -3.33
C ALA A 34 -8.34 27.02 -4.31
N SER A 35 -8.07 25.72 -4.47
CA SER A 35 -6.95 25.21 -5.28
C SER A 35 -7.32 24.92 -6.74
N ARG A 36 -8.62 24.82 -7.06
CA ARG A 36 -9.16 24.32 -8.33
C ARG A 36 -8.74 22.88 -8.67
N GLN A 37 -8.29 22.12 -7.67
CA GLN A 37 -7.98 20.70 -7.82
C GLN A 37 -9.15 19.87 -7.30
N VAL A 38 -9.67 18.95 -8.11
CA VAL A 38 -10.82 18.11 -7.77
C VAL A 38 -10.36 16.69 -7.44
N LEU A 39 -10.95 16.08 -6.41
CA LEU A 39 -10.67 14.71 -6.03
C LEU A 39 -11.13 13.74 -7.13
N ASN A 40 -10.22 12.91 -7.62
CA ASN A 40 -10.59 11.83 -8.52
C ASN A 40 -11.22 10.66 -7.72
N LYS A 41 -12.55 10.57 -7.75
CA LYS A 41 -13.32 9.53 -7.03
C LYS A 41 -13.13 8.12 -7.57
N GLU A 42 -12.67 7.96 -8.81
CA GLU A 42 -12.36 6.64 -9.38
C GLU A 42 -11.04 6.07 -8.87
N LYS A 43 -10.06 6.95 -8.63
CA LYS A 43 -8.75 6.60 -8.06
C LYS A 43 -8.73 6.59 -6.55
N SER A 44 -9.76 7.16 -5.92
CA SER A 44 -9.88 7.24 -4.46
C SER A 44 -10.71 6.09 -3.94
N SER A 45 -10.24 5.45 -2.88
CA SER A 45 -10.98 4.37 -2.22
C SER A 45 -10.80 4.42 -0.71
N ILE A 46 -11.78 3.86 0.01
CA ILE A 46 -11.75 3.78 1.47
C ILE A 46 -11.51 2.34 1.88
N TYR A 47 -10.56 2.16 2.79
CA TYR A 47 -10.32 0.89 3.46
C TYR A 47 -10.96 0.92 4.86
N PHE A 48 -11.72 -0.13 5.18
CA PHE A 48 -12.33 -0.29 6.50
C PHE A 48 -11.67 -1.41 7.30
N ASN A 49 -11.47 -1.17 8.58
CA ASN A 49 -11.08 -2.24 9.50
C ASN A 49 -12.20 -3.29 9.61
N LYS A 50 -11.83 -4.56 9.82
CA LYS A 50 -12.77 -5.68 10.01
C LYS A 50 -13.77 -5.45 11.13
N ASN A 51 -13.37 -4.71 12.16
CA ASN A 51 -14.20 -4.42 13.33
C ASN A 51 -15.19 -3.26 13.10
N THR A 52 -15.21 -2.66 11.90
CA THR A 52 -16.13 -1.56 11.59
C THR A 52 -17.53 -2.13 11.28
N PRO A 53 -18.60 -1.65 11.93
CA PRO A 53 -19.97 -2.05 11.61
C PRO A 53 -20.34 -1.76 10.16
N ASP A 54 -21.08 -2.66 9.51
CA ASP A 54 -21.45 -2.50 8.09
C ASP A 54 -22.38 -1.31 7.84
N GLU A 55 -23.19 -0.94 8.82
CA GLU A 55 -24.02 0.27 8.78
C GLU A 55 -23.15 1.52 8.60
N ASN A 56 -22.12 1.69 9.45
CA ASN A 56 -21.18 2.80 9.35
C ASN A 56 -20.44 2.80 8.01
N LYS A 57 -20.04 1.62 7.49
CA LYS A 57 -19.40 1.55 6.17
C LYS A 57 -20.30 2.08 5.06
N ARG A 58 -21.57 1.71 5.05
CA ARG A 58 -22.54 2.18 4.05
C ARG A 58 -22.73 3.69 4.14
N THR A 59 -22.93 4.21 5.35
CA THR A 59 -23.08 5.66 5.58
C THR A 59 -21.86 6.43 5.07
N ILE A 60 -20.65 5.98 5.40
CA ILE A 60 -19.40 6.61 4.96
C ILE A 60 -19.27 6.58 3.43
N LEU A 61 -19.54 5.44 2.80
CA LEU A 61 -19.44 5.29 1.35
C LEU A 61 -20.47 6.16 0.62
N GLN A 62 -21.67 6.31 1.18
CA GLN A 62 -22.71 7.17 0.63
C GLN A 62 -22.32 8.65 0.70
N ILE A 63 -21.73 9.09 1.81
CA ILE A 63 -21.27 10.48 1.99
C ILE A 63 -20.06 10.77 1.08
N ALA A 64 -19.06 9.88 1.06
CA ALA A 64 -17.83 10.12 0.31
C ALA A 64 -17.99 9.90 -1.21
N GLY A 65 -18.92 9.04 -1.64
CA GLY A 65 -19.15 8.73 -3.05
C GLY A 65 -18.00 7.99 -3.72
N VAL A 66 -17.22 7.22 -2.95
CA VAL A 66 -16.08 6.43 -3.42
C VAL A 66 -16.30 4.94 -3.18
N LYS A 67 -15.49 4.09 -3.82
CA LYS A 67 -15.58 2.64 -3.65
C LYS A 67 -14.87 2.19 -2.37
N ALA A 68 -15.41 1.16 -1.72
CA ALA A 68 -14.69 0.43 -0.69
C ALA A 68 -13.71 -0.55 -1.32
N THR A 69 -12.48 -0.58 -0.84
CA THR A 69 -11.48 -1.54 -1.32
C THR A 69 -11.19 -2.56 -0.21
N GLY A 70 -11.35 -3.85 -0.54
CA GLY A 70 -11.06 -4.96 0.38
C GLY A 70 -9.57 -5.32 0.49
N THR A 71 -8.76 -4.82 -0.43
CA THR A 71 -7.32 -5.04 -0.52
C THR A 71 -6.55 -3.73 -0.31
N PHE A 72 -5.32 -3.83 0.22
CA PHE A 72 -4.43 -2.68 0.27
C PHE A 72 -3.90 -2.44 -1.13
N GLU A 73 -4.41 -1.40 -1.79
CA GLU A 73 -3.78 -0.88 -3.00
C GLU A 73 -2.34 -0.45 -2.69
N ARG A 74 -1.47 -0.53 -3.70
CA ARG A 74 -0.05 -0.19 -3.54
C ARG A 74 0.10 1.32 -3.60
N TYR A 75 0.54 1.93 -2.51
CA TYR A 75 0.97 3.33 -2.53
C TYR A 75 2.44 3.41 -2.92
N LEU A 76 2.74 4.20 -3.96
CA LEU A 76 4.10 4.37 -4.51
C LEU A 76 4.82 3.03 -4.81
N GLY A 77 4.06 2.02 -5.22
CA GLY A 77 4.60 0.70 -5.55
C GLY A 77 4.88 -0.21 -4.34
N HIS A 78 4.57 0.22 -3.12
CA HIS A 78 4.71 -0.54 -1.88
C HIS A 78 3.35 -0.90 -1.27
N PRO A 79 3.26 -1.97 -0.47
CA PRO A 79 2.03 -2.27 0.26
C PRO A 79 1.74 -1.17 1.30
N THR A 80 0.57 -0.53 1.20
CA THR A 80 0.12 0.54 2.11
C THR A 80 -0.10 0.04 3.54
N MET A 81 -0.40 -1.25 3.71
CA MET A 81 -0.45 -1.89 5.03
C MET A 81 0.21 -3.26 4.98
N VAL A 82 1.22 -3.46 5.83
CA VAL A 82 1.87 -4.74 6.01
C VAL A 82 1.16 -5.47 7.16
N GLY A 83 0.24 -6.37 6.81
CA GLY A 83 -0.45 -7.21 7.79
C GLY A 83 0.48 -8.25 8.44
N ARG A 84 -0.11 -9.18 9.23
CA ARG A 84 0.63 -10.24 9.94
C ARG A 84 1.49 -11.11 9.01
N LYS A 85 1.07 -11.30 7.76
CA LYS A 85 1.83 -12.05 6.74
C LYS A 85 2.78 -11.10 5.97
N LYS A 86 3.87 -10.71 6.62
CA LYS A 86 4.88 -9.80 6.03
C LYS A 86 5.49 -10.35 4.74
N ASN A 87 5.71 -11.67 4.68
CA ASN A 87 6.36 -12.33 3.52
C ASN A 87 5.58 -12.13 2.22
N THR A 88 4.24 -12.28 2.25
CA THR A 88 3.40 -12.15 1.06
C THR A 88 3.33 -10.72 0.53
N ALA A 89 3.45 -9.73 1.41
CA ALA A 89 3.45 -8.32 1.03
C ALA A 89 4.70 -7.94 0.19
N PHE A 90 5.83 -8.63 0.43
CA PHE A 90 7.10 -8.35 -0.24
C PHE A 90 7.49 -9.36 -1.33
N HIS A 91 6.67 -10.37 -1.64
CA HIS A 91 6.94 -11.23 -2.80
C HIS A 91 7.06 -10.46 -4.11
N GLY A 92 6.20 -9.44 -4.31
CA GLY A 92 6.29 -8.58 -5.50
C GLY A 92 7.59 -7.78 -5.59
N LEU A 93 8.29 -7.54 -4.47
CA LEU A 93 9.62 -6.91 -4.47
C LEU A 93 10.66 -7.87 -5.07
N ILE A 94 10.63 -9.14 -4.65
CA ILE A 94 11.53 -10.18 -5.17
C ILE A 94 11.30 -10.34 -6.68
N ASP A 95 10.05 -10.40 -7.13
CA ASP A 95 9.73 -10.59 -8.55
C ASP A 95 10.20 -9.40 -9.41
N ARG A 96 10.09 -8.17 -8.89
CA ARG A 96 10.63 -6.98 -9.55
C ARG A 96 12.15 -7.05 -9.69
N ILE A 97 12.85 -7.41 -8.62
CA ILE A 97 14.31 -7.53 -8.63
C ILE A 97 14.74 -8.67 -9.56
N TRP A 98 14.08 -9.83 -9.50
CA TRP A 98 14.30 -10.94 -10.41
C TRP A 98 14.12 -10.56 -11.88
N THR A 99 13.05 -9.81 -12.20
CA THR A 99 12.80 -9.32 -13.56
C THR A 99 13.90 -8.38 -14.03
N ARG A 100 14.39 -7.49 -13.15
CA ARG A 100 15.50 -6.59 -13.45
C ARG A 100 16.81 -7.36 -13.66
N VAL A 101 17.14 -8.29 -12.76
CA VAL A 101 18.31 -9.18 -12.88
C VAL A 101 18.25 -9.93 -14.20
N THR A 102 17.14 -10.61 -14.51
CA THR A 102 16.98 -11.41 -15.74
C THR A 102 17.10 -10.57 -17.00
N ARG A 103 16.51 -9.36 -17.01
CA ARG A 103 16.64 -8.42 -18.13
C ARG A 103 18.09 -7.99 -18.33
N VAL A 104 18.80 -7.70 -17.25
CA VAL A 104 20.21 -7.29 -17.31
C VAL A 104 21.11 -8.46 -17.75
N THR A 105 20.86 -9.65 -17.21
CA THR A 105 21.55 -10.89 -17.58
C THR A 105 21.39 -11.21 -19.06
N ASN A 106 20.15 -11.21 -19.55
CA ASN A 106 19.86 -11.50 -20.96
C ASN A 106 20.40 -10.44 -21.92
N ARG A 107 20.56 -9.18 -21.49
CA ARG A 107 20.92 -8.11 -22.42
C ARG A 107 22.41 -8.14 -22.76
N LYS A 108 23.34 -8.16 -21.80
CA LYS A 108 24.82 -8.17 -22.05
C LYS A 108 25.70 -8.56 -20.84
N THR A 109 25.32 -9.47 -19.95
CA THR A 109 26.19 -9.79 -18.78
C THR A 109 27.58 -10.31 -19.14
N ASN A 110 27.69 -11.06 -20.24
CA ASN A 110 28.96 -11.60 -20.72
C ASN A 110 29.89 -10.56 -21.35
N CYS A 111 29.43 -9.32 -21.58
CA CYS A 111 30.22 -8.23 -22.15
C CYS A 111 30.68 -7.22 -21.10
N LEU A 112 30.35 -7.43 -19.82
CA LEU A 112 30.71 -6.52 -18.74
C LEU A 112 31.98 -6.99 -18.05
N SER A 113 32.91 -6.06 -17.82
CA SER A 113 34.03 -6.29 -16.92
C SER A 113 33.54 -6.56 -15.49
N VAL A 114 34.38 -7.17 -14.66
CA VAL A 114 34.08 -7.39 -13.24
C VAL A 114 33.67 -6.09 -12.54
N ALA A 115 34.40 -5.00 -12.80
CA ALA A 115 34.06 -3.67 -12.31
C ALA A 115 32.70 -3.17 -12.84
N GLY A 116 32.39 -3.41 -14.12
CA GLY A 116 31.11 -3.07 -14.71
C GLY A 116 29.92 -3.83 -14.07
N LYS A 117 30.12 -5.11 -13.73
CA LYS A 117 29.11 -5.89 -12.98
C LYS A 117 28.90 -5.33 -11.57
N GLU A 118 29.97 -4.97 -10.86
CA GLU A 118 29.87 -4.42 -9.51
C GLU A 118 29.11 -3.09 -9.49
N VAL A 119 29.45 -2.17 -10.40
CA VAL A 119 28.76 -0.88 -10.53
C VAL A 119 27.27 -1.08 -10.81
N LEU A 120 26.92 -2.04 -11.67
CA LEU A 120 25.55 -2.34 -12.03
C LEU A 120 24.74 -2.95 -10.86
N ILE A 121 25.37 -3.81 -10.06
CA ILE A 121 24.76 -4.35 -8.84
C ILE A 121 24.44 -3.21 -7.87
N LYS A 122 25.42 -2.35 -7.58
CA LYS A 122 25.28 -1.27 -6.60
C LYS A 122 24.26 -0.20 -7.05
N SER A 123 24.34 0.23 -8.30
CA SER A 123 23.51 1.33 -8.81
C SER A 123 22.07 0.91 -9.12
N VAL A 124 21.85 -0.30 -9.65
CA VAL A 124 20.52 -0.70 -10.14
C VAL A 124 19.88 -1.76 -9.26
N LEU A 125 20.60 -2.83 -8.95
CA LEU A 125 20.01 -3.98 -8.25
C LEU A 125 19.84 -3.73 -6.75
N GLN A 126 20.77 -3.02 -6.12
CA GLN A 126 20.72 -2.66 -4.69
C GLN A 126 19.84 -1.43 -4.41
N ALA A 127 19.68 -0.51 -5.35
CA ALA A 127 18.86 0.69 -5.13
C ALA A 127 17.39 0.38 -4.76
N ILE A 128 16.80 -0.64 -5.39
CA ILE A 128 15.40 -1.05 -5.17
C ILE A 128 15.17 -1.60 -3.74
N PRO A 129 15.95 -2.59 -3.26
CA PRO A 129 15.80 -3.09 -1.90
C PRO A 129 16.25 -2.06 -0.86
N THR A 130 17.26 -1.23 -1.11
CA THR A 130 17.69 -0.17 -0.17
C THR A 130 16.57 0.83 0.10
N TYR A 131 15.88 1.30 -0.94
CA TYR A 131 14.71 2.18 -0.76
C TYR A 131 13.62 1.50 0.08
N THR A 132 13.33 0.22 -0.20
CA THR A 132 12.30 -0.52 0.52
C THR A 132 12.69 -0.75 2.00
N MET A 133 13.96 -0.99 2.29
CA MET A 133 14.45 -1.20 3.66
C MET A 133 14.44 0.08 4.49
N GLY A 134 14.57 1.25 3.87
CA GLY A 134 14.47 2.54 4.56
C GLY A 134 13.07 2.84 5.11
N ILE A 135 12.03 2.27 4.49
CA ILE A 135 10.62 2.47 4.87
C ILE A 135 9.99 1.25 5.54
N PHE A 136 10.54 0.04 5.36
CA PHE A 136 10.02 -1.19 5.96
C PHE A 136 11.11 -2.11 6.51
N LEU A 137 10.83 -2.71 7.67
CA LEU A 137 11.62 -3.84 8.17
C LEU A 137 11.29 -5.12 7.38
N LEU A 138 12.22 -5.54 6.51
CA LEU A 138 12.07 -6.76 5.72
C LEU A 138 12.29 -8.02 6.58
N PRO A 139 11.48 -9.07 6.40
CA PRO A 139 11.75 -10.38 7.00
C PRO A 139 13.07 -10.98 6.49
N LYS A 140 13.80 -11.68 7.36
CA LYS A 140 15.07 -12.37 6.99
C LYS A 140 14.92 -13.28 5.77
N SER A 141 13.81 -14.00 5.65
CA SER A 141 13.55 -14.87 4.49
C SER A 141 13.53 -14.12 3.15
N ILE A 142 13.10 -12.85 3.14
CA ILE A 142 13.10 -12.01 1.95
C ILE A 142 14.53 -11.56 1.65
N THR A 143 15.26 -11.05 2.64
CA THR A 143 16.65 -10.59 2.47
C THR A 143 17.56 -11.72 2.01
N ASP A 144 17.43 -12.91 2.60
CA ASP A 144 18.21 -14.10 2.20
C ASP A 144 17.95 -14.48 0.74
N ARG A 145 16.71 -14.34 0.28
CA ARG A 145 16.33 -14.62 -1.10
C ARG A 145 16.88 -13.55 -2.04
N LEU A 146 16.86 -12.28 -1.66
CA LEU A 146 17.50 -11.20 -2.41
C LEU A 146 19.00 -11.44 -2.56
N ASP A 147 19.68 -11.82 -1.50
CA ASP A 147 21.11 -12.12 -1.54
C ASP A 147 21.41 -13.32 -2.45
N LYS A 148 20.56 -14.35 -2.46
CA LYS A 148 20.67 -15.46 -3.42
C LYS A 148 20.53 -14.97 -4.87
N LEU A 149 19.65 -14.00 -5.14
CA LEU A 149 19.49 -13.44 -6.48
C LEU A 149 20.72 -12.62 -6.91
N LEU A 150 21.26 -11.81 -6.00
CA LEU A 150 22.47 -11.03 -6.26
C LEU A 150 23.68 -11.94 -6.47
N ARG A 151 23.84 -12.99 -5.66
CA ARG A 151 24.88 -14.02 -5.84
C ARG A 151 24.77 -14.77 -7.16
N LYS A 152 23.56 -15.00 -7.68
CA LYS A 152 23.36 -15.62 -8.99
C LYS A 152 23.78 -14.70 -10.14
N PHE A 153 23.72 -13.39 -9.94
CA PHE A 153 24.09 -12.41 -10.96
C PHE A 153 25.60 -12.17 -11.05
N TRP A 154 26.32 -12.28 -9.93
CA TRP A 154 27.77 -12.16 -9.87
C TRP A 154 28.44 -13.22 -10.76
#